data_AF-A0A353QF97-F1
#
_entry.id   AF-A0A353QF97-F1
#
_cell.length_a   1.000
_cell.length_b   1.000
_cell.length_c   1.000
_cell.angle_alpha   90.00
_cell.angle_beta   90.00
_cell.angle_gamma   90.00
#
_symmetry.space_group_name_H-M   'P 1'
#
loop_
_entity.id
_entity.type
_entity.pdbx_description
1 polymer ?
#
loop_
_entity_poly.entity_id
_entity_poly.type
_entity_poly.pdbx_seq_one_letter_code
_entity_poly.pdbx_strand_id
1 'polypeptide(L)'
;AIIKSRISAGALPILQGSDVQRYAIKTPTRFYSPAEESTMGGMQKRRTFSSKFPAGKLLVRRVFPGLAAAYDPDPNLTLNTIYVLMARPEYAKAPHFSYLHWFLLGVINSGIASFWFRNAFVFQENLFPYVRLSQLRRLPCPPPDHPYASQLAELAHTLSLAHQKSSASGYEALQQTEQHLEILLADMLGLSEPERKMIQLSLSQIGSK
;
A
#
# COMPACT_ATOMS: atom_id res chain seq x y z
N ALA A 1 16.64 -10.07 29.39
CA ALA A 1 15.30 -10.69 29.46
C ALA A 1 14.33 -9.81 28.68
N ILE A 2 13.88 -10.26 27.50
CA ILE A 2 12.85 -9.53 26.74
C ILE A 2 11.54 -9.80 27.47
N ILE A 3 11.10 -8.84 28.29
CA ILE A 3 9.76 -8.87 28.85
C ILE A 3 8.83 -8.75 27.66
N LYS A 4 8.22 -9.88 27.25
CA LYS A 4 6.97 -9.90 26.48
C LYS A 4 5.94 -9.20 27.37
N SER A 5 5.94 -7.87 27.36
CA SER A 5 4.95 -7.07 28.06
C SER A 5 3.60 -7.54 27.52
N ARG A 6 2.75 -8.06 28.40
CA ARG A 6 1.37 -8.42 28.06
C ARG A 6 0.76 -7.20 27.36
N ILE A 7 0.42 -7.34 26.08
CA ILE A 7 -0.28 -6.30 25.33
C ILE A 7 -1.56 -6.03 26.12
N SER A 8 -1.66 -4.82 26.68
CA SER A 8 -2.78 -4.44 27.54
C SER A 8 -4.09 -4.48 26.75
N ALA A 9 -5.19 -4.88 27.39
CA ALA A 9 -6.52 -4.81 26.79
C ALA A 9 -6.83 -3.36 26.35
N GLY A 10 -6.95 -3.14 25.05
CA GLY A 10 -7.16 -1.80 24.46
C GLY A 10 -5.91 -1.12 23.90
N ALA A 11 -4.77 -1.82 23.83
CA ALA A 11 -3.61 -1.32 23.09
C ALA A 11 -3.92 -1.22 21.58
N LEU A 12 -3.50 -0.12 20.95
CA LEU A 12 -3.64 0.15 19.53
C LEU A 12 -2.33 -0.15 18.80
N PRO A 13 -2.31 -0.96 17.74
CA PRO A 13 -1.09 -1.19 16.97
C PRO A 13 -0.57 0.09 16.32
N ILE A 14 0.76 0.23 16.26
CA ILE A 14 1.45 1.30 15.53
C ILE A 14 2.26 0.68 14.39
N LEU A 15 1.94 1.08 13.17
CA LEU A 15 2.64 0.69 11.95
C LEU A 15 3.73 1.68 11.59
N GLN A 16 4.87 1.17 11.15
CA GLN A 16 5.95 1.93 10.53
C GLN A 16 6.23 1.47 9.10
N GLY A 17 7.06 2.20 8.37
CA GLY A 17 7.31 1.94 6.95
C GLY A 17 7.76 0.51 6.67
N SER A 18 8.58 -0.10 7.53
CA SER A 18 9.01 -1.50 7.36
C SER A 18 7.89 -2.53 7.46
N ASP A 19 6.77 -2.15 8.08
CA ASP A 19 5.63 -3.04 8.28
C ASP A 19 4.75 -3.08 7.02
N VAL A 20 4.83 -2.05 6.17
CA VAL A 20 4.15 -2.01 4.86
C VAL A 20 5.05 -2.67 3.81
N GLN A 21 4.55 -3.74 3.19
CA GLN A 21 5.13 -4.41 2.03
C GLN A 21 4.18 -4.25 0.83
N ARG A 22 4.60 -4.67 -0.37
CA ARG A 22 3.66 -4.81 -1.49
C ARG A 22 2.52 -5.73 -1.05
N TYR A 23 1.30 -5.21 -1.13
CA TYR A 23 0.03 -5.89 -0.84
C TYR A 23 -0.22 -6.35 0.61
N ALA A 24 0.75 -6.26 1.52
CA ALA A 24 0.60 -6.78 2.88
C ALA A 24 1.16 -5.88 3.96
N ILE A 25 0.54 -5.97 5.14
CA ILE A 25 1.00 -5.37 6.38
C ILE A 25 1.56 -6.50 7.24
N LYS A 26 2.81 -6.37 7.67
CA LYS A 26 3.43 -7.29 8.62
C LYS A 26 2.79 -7.14 9.99
N THR A 27 2.85 -8.21 10.78
CA THR A 27 2.39 -8.19 12.17
C THR A 27 3.02 -7.03 12.94
N PRO A 28 2.22 -6.12 13.51
CA PRO A 28 2.73 -4.99 14.25
C PRO A 28 3.57 -5.44 15.45
N THR A 29 4.69 -4.75 15.66
CA THR A 29 5.58 -4.99 16.81
C THR A 29 5.53 -3.86 17.83
N ARG A 30 4.82 -2.78 17.53
CA ARG A 30 4.66 -1.59 18.37
C ARG A 30 3.19 -1.39 18.69
N PHE A 31 2.93 -0.98 19.93
CA PHE A 31 1.58 -0.77 20.43
C PHE A 31 1.56 0.48 21.29
N TYR A 32 0.49 1.25 21.17
CA TYR A 32 0.15 2.38 22.03
C TYR A 32 -0.89 1.94 23.05
N SER A 33 -0.65 2.13 24.35
CA SER A 33 -1.64 1.83 25.38
C SER A 33 -2.22 3.12 25.97
N PRO A 34 -3.51 3.43 25.73
CA PRO A 34 -4.17 4.55 26.39
C PRO A 34 -4.25 4.37 27.92
N ALA A 35 -4.15 3.14 28.43
CA ALA A 35 -4.21 2.87 29.87
C ALA A 35 -3.06 3.54 30.63
N GLU A 36 -1.92 3.78 29.97
CA GLU A 36 -0.77 4.50 30.53
C GLU A 36 -1.04 6.02 30.66
N GLU A 37 -2.03 6.56 29.95
CA GLU A 37 -2.46 7.97 30.07
C GLU A 37 -3.62 8.19 31.06
N SER A 38 -4.10 7.12 31.72
CA SER A 38 -5.31 7.15 32.58
C SER A 38 -5.18 7.98 33.85
N THR A 39 -4.04 8.61 34.12
CA THR A 39 -3.91 9.56 35.23
C THR A 39 -4.63 10.89 34.97
N MET A 40 -5.11 11.19 33.74
CA MET A 40 -5.86 12.42 33.45
C MET A 40 -6.99 12.29 32.39
N GLY A 41 -8.17 11.75 32.76
CA GLY A 41 -9.45 11.98 32.05
C GLY A 41 -10.01 10.88 31.12
N GLY A 42 -10.03 9.63 31.59
CA GLY A 42 -10.02 8.39 30.79
C GLY A 42 -11.21 7.93 29.93
N MET A 43 -12.33 8.66 29.76
CA MET A 43 -13.50 8.09 29.02
C MET A 43 -13.86 8.82 27.70
N GLN A 44 -13.67 10.14 27.60
CA GLN A 44 -13.91 10.89 26.36
C GLN A 44 -12.83 10.64 25.28
N LYS A 45 -11.57 10.40 25.68
CA LYS A 45 -10.44 10.25 24.74
C LYS A 45 -10.55 9.04 23.81
N ARG A 46 -11.20 7.95 24.24
CA ARG A 46 -11.28 6.69 23.47
C ARG A 46 -12.21 6.80 22.26
N ARG A 47 -13.36 7.48 22.39
CA ARG A 47 -14.28 7.79 21.26
C ARG A 47 -13.68 8.80 20.27
N THR A 48 -12.83 9.72 20.74
CA THR A 48 -12.12 10.66 19.86
C THR A 48 -10.93 10.04 19.12
N PHE A 49 -10.38 8.91 19.58
CA PHE A 49 -9.26 8.24 18.90
C PHE A 49 -9.71 7.47 17.65
N SER A 50 -10.83 6.72 17.73
CA SER A 50 -11.34 5.97 16.57
C SER A 50 -11.81 6.87 15.42
N SER A 51 -12.34 8.07 15.72
CA SER A 51 -12.71 9.07 14.71
C SER A 51 -11.50 9.77 14.07
N LYS A 52 -10.34 9.79 14.74
CA LYS A 52 -9.09 10.36 14.21
C LYS A 52 -8.29 9.38 13.35
N PHE A 53 -8.48 8.07 13.56
CA PHE A 53 -7.74 7.01 12.87
C PHE A 53 -8.73 6.00 12.26
N PRO A 54 -9.36 6.33 11.13
CA PRO A 54 -10.33 5.45 10.51
C PRO A 54 -9.68 4.15 10.01
N ALA A 55 -10.50 3.11 10.01
CA ALA A 55 -10.29 1.87 9.28
C ALA A 55 -10.45 2.08 7.77
N GLY A 56 -10.01 1.10 6.98
CA GLY A 56 -10.22 1.08 5.52
C GLY A 56 -9.39 2.13 4.79
N LYS A 57 -8.08 2.13 5.05
CA LYS A 57 -7.13 3.11 4.51
C LYS A 57 -6.04 2.43 3.69
N LEU A 58 -5.55 3.12 2.66
CA LEU A 58 -4.43 2.65 1.86
C LEU A 58 -3.13 3.26 2.42
N LEU A 59 -2.18 2.40 2.78
CA LEU A 59 -0.89 2.81 3.32
C LEU A 59 0.16 2.75 2.23
N VAL A 60 0.93 3.82 2.05
CA VAL A 60 2.09 3.84 1.12
C VAL A 60 3.36 4.07 1.89
N ARG A 61 4.32 3.16 1.73
CA ARG A 61 5.63 3.23 2.37
C ARG A 61 6.45 4.36 1.75
N ARG A 62 7.02 5.24 2.60
CA ARG A 62 7.82 6.37 2.10
C ARG A 62 9.23 5.98 1.67
N VAL A 63 9.84 5.03 2.37
CA VAL A 63 11.25 4.66 2.14
C VAL A 63 11.31 3.22 1.66
N PHE A 64 11.43 3.02 0.35
CA PHE A 64 11.43 1.72 -0.29
C PHE A 64 12.12 1.79 -1.67
N PRO A 65 12.87 0.75 -2.12
CA PRO A 65 13.55 0.77 -3.41
C PRO A 65 12.64 1.01 -4.63
N GLY A 66 11.34 0.80 -4.50
CA GLY A 66 10.32 1.18 -5.48
C GLY A 66 9.09 1.74 -4.78
N LEU A 67 7.90 1.33 -5.22
CA LEU A 67 6.66 1.63 -4.52
C LEU A 67 6.18 0.39 -3.76
N ALA A 68 5.63 0.61 -2.57
CA ALA A 68 4.99 -0.43 -1.77
C ALA A 68 3.81 0.18 -1.03
N ALA A 69 2.66 -0.47 -1.21
CA ALA A 69 1.40 -0.10 -0.60
C ALA A 69 0.65 -1.32 -0.09
N ALA A 70 -0.15 -1.13 0.95
CA ALA A 70 -1.03 -2.16 1.49
C ALA A 70 -2.34 -1.55 1.98
N TYR A 71 -3.42 -2.31 1.89
CA TYR A 71 -4.70 -1.93 2.47
C TYR A 71 -4.73 -2.28 3.95
N ASP A 72 -5.10 -1.31 4.78
CA ASP A 72 -5.25 -1.45 6.22
C ASP A 72 -6.75 -1.45 6.58
N PRO A 73 -7.32 -2.63 6.86
CA PRO A 73 -8.72 -2.75 7.22
C PRO A 73 -9.00 -2.26 8.64
N ASP A 74 -7.96 -2.06 9.46
CA ASP A 74 -8.07 -1.77 10.88
C ASP A 74 -7.76 -0.30 11.18
N PRO A 75 -8.21 0.24 12.33
CA PRO A 75 -7.89 1.59 12.78
C PRO A 75 -6.45 1.69 13.35
N ASN A 76 -5.47 1.07 12.70
CA ASN A 76 -4.08 1.10 13.14
C ASN A 76 -3.49 2.52 13.09
N LEU A 77 -2.65 2.84 14.07
CA LEU A 77 -1.86 4.07 14.09
C LEU A 77 -0.68 3.94 13.11
N THR A 78 -0.18 5.07 12.59
CA THR A 78 0.95 5.07 11.66
C THR A 78 2.01 6.08 12.08
N LEU A 79 3.28 5.74 11.90
CA LEU A 79 4.38 6.70 12.00
C LEU A 79 4.51 7.53 10.71
N ASN A 80 5.24 8.65 10.79
CA ASN A 80 5.53 9.55 9.68
C ASN A 80 6.34 8.91 8.51
N THR A 81 6.71 7.64 8.62
CA THR A 81 7.33 6.83 7.55
C THR A 81 6.31 6.25 6.56
N ILE A 82 5.01 6.50 6.77
CA ILE A 82 3.90 6.04 5.93
C ILE A 82 3.09 7.26 5.44
N TYR A 83 2.58 7.21 4.21
CA TYR A 83 1.47 8.04 3.80
C TYR A 83 0.16 7.27 3.94
N VAL A 84 -0.86 7.93 4.47
CA VAL A 84 -2.22 7.42 4.54
C VAL A 84 -3.03 8.04 3.41
N LEU A 85 -3.55 7.22 2.52
CA LEU A 85 -4.46 7.62 1.46
C LEU A 85 -5.87 7.15 1.81
N MET A 86 -6.81 8.08 1.75
CA MET A 86 -8.22 7.83 1.95
C MET A 86 -8.99 8.58 0.86
N ALA A 87 -10.06 7.97 0.37
CA ALA A 87 -10.99 8.68 -0.49
C ALA A 87 -11.64 9.81 0.32
N ARG A 88 -11.80 10.98 -0.30
CA ARG A 88 -12.45 12.09 0.41
C ARG A 88 -13.95 11.79 0.55
N PRO A 89 -14.59 12.15 1.68
CA PRO A 89 -15.98 11.78 1.95
C PRO A 89 -16.97 12.23 0.86
N GLU A 90 -16.70 13.35 0.19
CA GLU A 90 -17.54 13.85 -0.90
C GLU A 90 -17.62 12.89 -2.10
N TYR A 91 -16.64 12.01 -2.29
CA TYR A 91 -16.60 11.02 -3.36
C TYR A 91 -17.25 9.67 -2.99
N ALA A 92 -17.82 9.53 -1.79
CA ALA A 92 -18.44 8.29 -1.32
C ALA A 92 -19.58 7.77 -2.21
N LYS A 93 -20.22 8.67 -2.98
CA LYS A 93 -21.30 8.33 -3.91
C LYS A 93 -20.83 8.08 -5.35
N ALA A 94 -19.53 8.20 -5.63
CA ALA A 94 -19.00 7.95 -6.96
C ALA A 94 -19.21 6.46 -7.34
N PRO A 95 -19.57 6.14 -8.60
CA PRO A 95 -19.83 4.76 -9.03
C PRO A 95 -18.67 3.79 -8.76
N HIS A 96 -17.43 4.30 -8.79
CA HIS A 96 -16.20 3.54 -8.61
C HIS A 96 -15.70 3.50 -7.15
N PHE A 97 -16.39 4.14 -6.21
CA PHE A 97 -15.91 4.28 -4.83
C PHE A 97 -15.66 2.92 -4.15
N SER A 98 -16.50 1.92 -4.42
CA SER A 98 -16.43 0.59 -3.79
C SER A 98 -15.14 -0.16 -4.10
N TYR A 99 -14.54 0.04 -5.27
CA TYR A 99 -13.31 -0.65 -5.70
C TYR A 99 -12.09 0.27 -5.80
N LEU A 100 -12.25 1.58 -5.59
CA LEU A 100 -11.20 2.58 -5.80
C LEU A 100 -9.91 2.28 -5.01
N HIS A 101 -10.02 1.80 -3.78
CA HIS A 101 -8.86 1.51 -2.94
C HIS A 101 -8.05 0.31 -3.47
N TRP A 102 -8.73 -0.72 -3.96
CA TRP A 102 -8.10 -1.88 -4.60
C TRP A 102 -7.50 -1.51 -5.96
N PHE A 103 -8.20 -0.70 -6.75
CA PHE A 103 -7.69 -0.16 -8.00
C PHE A 103 -6.37 0.59 -7.78
N LEU A 104 -6.35 1.54 -6.84
CA LEU A 104 -5.14 2.30 -6.49
C LEU A 104 -4.04 1.41 -5.89
N LEU A 105 -4.39 0.40 -5.09
CA LEU A 105 -3.43 -0.57 -4.58
C LEU A 105 -2.70 -1.28 -5.72
N GLY A 106 -3.43 -1.74 -6.73
CA GLY A 106 -2.87 -2.39 -7.92
C GLY A 106 -1.96 -1.46 -8.72
N VAL A 107 -2.43 -0.24 -9.00
CA VAL A 107 -1.61 0.77 -9.71
C VAL A 107 -0.31 1.05 -8.96
N ILE A 108 -0.37 1.36 -7.66
CA ILE A 108 0.81 1.77 -6.89
C ILE A 108 1.81 0.63 -6.73
N ASN A 109 1.35 -0.61 -6.52
CA ASN A 109 2.24 -1.76 -6.36
C ASN A 109 2.77 -2.32 -7.69
N SER A 110 2.33 -1.81 -8.84
CA SER A 110 2.78 -2.32 -10.14
C SER A 110 4.27 -2.09 -10.39
N GLY A 111 4.85 -2.99 -11.18
CA GLY A 111 6.16 -2.84 -11.80
C GLY A 111 6.22 -1.63 -12.70
N ILE A 112 5.15 -1.35 -13.46
CA ILE A 112 5.03 -0.14 -14.29
C ILE A 112 5.17 1.14 -13.46
N ALA A 113 4.44 1.26 -12.34
CA ALA A 113 4.52 2.43 -11.48
C ALA A 113 5.90 2.56 -10.83
N SER A 114 6.50 1.45 -10.40
CA SER A 114 7.86 1.43 -9.86
C SER A 114 8.91 1.83 -10.90
N PHE A 115 8.78 1.34 -12.14
CA PHE A 115 9.64 1.72 -13.27
C PHE A 115 9.52 3.21 -13.55
N TRP A 116 8.29 3.72 -13.72
CA TRP A 116 8.06 5.13 -14.00
C TRP A 116 8.64 5.99 -12.88
N PHE A 117 8.39 5.62 -11.62
CA PHE A 117 8.83 6.40 -10.47
C PHE A 117 10.36 6.53 -10.39
N ARG A 118 11.10 5.45 -10.67
CA ARG A 118 12.56 5.46 -10.69
C ARG A 118 13.14 6.28 -11.84
N ASN A 119 12.52 6.23 -13.01
CA ASN A 119 13.01 6.95 -14.19
C ASN A 119 12.60 8.44 -14.16
N ALA A 120 11.45 8.77 -13.60
CA ALA A 120 10.97 10.14 -13.46
C ALA A 120 11.68 10.89 -12.32
N PHE A 121 12.17 10.18 -11.30
CA PHE A 121 12.84 10.77 -10.15
C PHE A 121 14.20 10.12 -9.90
N VAL A 122 15.26 10.90 -10.14
CA VAL A 122 16.64 10.50 -9.85
C VAL A 122 16.83 10.44 -8.34
N PHE A 123 17.08 9.24 -7.81
CA PHE A 123 17.60 9.07 -6.46
C PHE A 123 19.12 9.02 -6.56
N GLN A 124 19.82 9.95 -5.89
CA GLN A 124 21.27 9.87 -5.76
C GLN A 124 21.62 8.57 -5.02
N GLU A 125 22.57 7.80 -5.55
CA GLU A 125 22.86 6.39 -5.21
C GLU A 125 23.13 6.09 -3.73
N ASN A 126 23.31 7.12 -2.88
CA ASN A 126 23.67 7.01 -1.47
C ASN A 126 22.55 7.38 -0.48
N LEU A 127 21.33 7.69 -0.95
CA LEU A 127 20.20 8.03 -0.09
C LEU A 127 19.05 7.06 -0.32
N PHE A 128 18.53 6.47 0.76
CA PHE A 128 17.36 5.62 0.69
C PHE A 128 16.24 6.34 -0.07
N PRO A 129 15.69 5.77 -1.16
CA PRO A 129 14.71 6.45 -1.98
C PRO A 129 13.48 6.81 -1.16
N TYR A 130 13.34 8.12 -0.90
CA TYR A 130 12.23 8.69 -0.15
C TYR A 130 11.18 9.21 -1.13
N VAL A 131 10.02 8.56 -1.12
CA VAL A 131 8.85 8.96 -1.88
C VAL A 131 8.23 10.21 -1.25
N ARG A 132 8.12 11.28 -2.04
CA ARG A 132 7.37 12.50 -1.66
C ARG A 132 5.91 12.40 -2.13
N LEU A 133 4.99 12.98 -1.36
CA LEU A 133 3.57 13.01 -1.76
C LEU A 133 3.36 13.71 -3.11
N SER A 134 4.13 14.77 -3.40
CA SER A 134 4.09 15.45 -4.70
C SER A 134 4.54 14.56 -5.86
N GLN A 135 5.39 13.56 -5.61
CA GLN A 135 5.81 12.58 -6.60
C GLN A 135 4.73 11.51 -6.81
N LEU A 136 4.11 11.01 -5.72
CA LEU A 136 2.99 10.06 -5.81
C LEU A 136 1.81 10.61 -6.61
N ARG A 137 1.52 11.92 -6.47
CA ARG A 137 0.47 12.59 -7.25
C ARG A 137 0.71 12.63 -8.76
N ARG A 138 1.93 12.31 -9.21
CA ARG A 138 2.32 12.31 -10.63
C ARG A 138 2.36 10.91 -11.23
N LEU A 139 2.04 9.87 -10.47
CA LEU A 139 2.03 8.51 -11.00
C LEU A 139 1.10 8.41 -12.21
N PRO A 140 1.52 7.69 -13.27
CA PRO A 140 0.62 7.34 -14.36
C PRO A 140 -0.49 6.47 -13.79
N CYS A 141 -1.70 7.01 -13.73
CA CYS A 141 -2.86 6.36 -13.19
C CYS A 141 -3.97 6.46 -14.22
N PRO A 142 -4.47 5.34 -14.76
CA PRO A 142 -5.66 5.35 -15.59
C PRO A 142 -6.86 5.93 -14.83
N PRO A 143 -7.88 6.42 -15.54
CA PRO A 143 -9.06 6.93 -14.88
C PRO A 143 -9.85 5.77 -14.26
N PRO A 144 -10.48 5.96 -13.09
CA PRO A 144 -11.13 4.88 -12.34
C PRO A 144 -12.43 4.37 -12.98
N ASP A 145 -12.93 5.03 -14.03
CA ASP A 145 -14.08 4.61 -14.84
C ASP A 145 -13.68 3.82 -16.11
N HIS A 146 -12.40 3.54 -16.29
CA HIS A 146 -11.93 2.71 -17.40
C HIS A 146 -12.59 1.32 -17.37
N PRO A 147 -12.95 0.71 -18.53
CA PRO A 147 -13.65 -0.59 -18.59
C PRO A 147 -13.01 -1.73 -17.77
N TYR A 148 -11.69 -1.70 -17.64
CA TYR A 148 -10.90 -2.70 -16.90
C TYR A 148 -10.60 -2.34 -15.43
N ALA A 149 -11.06 -1.18 -14.92
CA ALA A 149 -10.69 -0.70 -13.59
C ALA A 149 -11.17 -1.64 -12.47
N SER A 150 -12.38 -2.19 -12.57
CA SER A 150 -12.91 -3.16 -11.62
C SER A 150 -12.15 -4.49 -11.67
N GLN A 151 -11.79 -4.97 -12.86
CA GLN A 151 -10.99 -6.18 -13.04
C GLN A 151 -9.59 -6.02 -12.42
N LEU A 152 -8.94 -4.87 -12.64
CA LEU A 152 -7.65 -4.57 -12.02
C LEU A 152 -7.75 -4.54 -10.48
N ALA A 153 -8.83 -3.94 -9.96
CA ALA A 153 -9.12 -3.93 -8.53
C ALA A 153 -9.29 -5.35 -7.95
N GLU A 154 -10.02 -6.24 -8.63
CA GLU A 154 -10.18 -7.63 -8.17
C GLU A 154 -8.86 -8.41 -8.15
N LEU A 155 -7.99 -8.21 -9.15
CA LEU A 155 -6.64 -8.79 -9.15
C LEU A 155 -5.82 -8.28 -7.95
N ALA A 156 -5.83 -6.98 -7.69
CA ALA A 156 -5.12 -6.38 -6.57
C ALA A 156 -5.65 -6.85 -5.20
N HIS A 157 -6.96 -7.01 -5.07
CA HIS A 157 -7.59 -7.58 -3.88
C HIS A 157 -7.17 -9.03 -3.67
N THR A 158 -7.16 -9.84 -4.73
CA THR A 158 -6.70 -11.23 -4.71
C THR A 158 -5.24 -11.33 -4.24
N LEU A 159 -4.36 -10.47 -4.79
CA LEU A 159 -2.96 -10.38 -4.36
C LEU A 159 -2.85 -10.00 -2.87
N SER A 160 -3.62 -9.00 -2.42
CA SER A 160 -3.66 -8.60 -1.00
C SER A 160 -4.02 -9.76 -0.07
N LEU A 161 -5.06 -10.53 -0.40
CA LEU A 161 -5.47 -11.68 0.40
C LEU A 161 -4.41 -12.79 0.42
N ALA A 162 -3.80 -13.06 -0.73
CA ALA A 162 -2.80 -14.11 -0.86
C ALA A 162 -1.49 -13.76 -0.11
N HIS A 163 -1.02 -12.51 -0.20
CA HIS A 163 0.16 -12.05 0.54
C HIS A 163 -0.01 -12.07 2.06
N GLN A 164 -1.24 -11.89 2.57
CA GLN A 164 -1.53 -11.95 4.01
C GLN A 164 -1.53 -13.39 4.56
N LYS A 165 -1.92 -14.38 3.73
CA LYS A 165 -2.08 -15.79 4.16
C LYS A 165 -0.77 -16.57 4.35
N SER A 166 0.39 -15.99 4.02
CA SER A 166 1.73 -16.53 4.33
C SER A 166 1.90 -18.04 4.07
N SER A 167 1.43 -18.56 2.94
CA SER A 167 1.66 -19.95 2.52
C SER A 167 2.55 -20.03 1.28
N ALA A 168 3.60 -20.85 1.34
CA ALA A 168 4.56 -21.02 0.24
C ALA A 168 3.97 -21.73 -0.99
N SER A 169 2.82 -22.37 -0.85
CA SER A 169 2.19 -23.25 -1.86
C SER A 169 1.38 -22.51 -2.95
N GLY A 170 1.59 -21.22 -3.15
CA GLY A 170 0.82 -20.40 -4.10
C GLY A 170 1.65 -19.42 -4.94
N TYR A 171 2.98 -19.55 -4.93
CA TYR A 171 3.87 -18.58 -5.57
C TYR A 171 3.62 -18.44 -7.09
N GLU A 172 3.41 -19.54 -7.80
CA GLU A 172 3.16 -19.49 -9.25
C GLU A 172 1.83 -18.81 -9.59
N ALA A 173 0.75 -19.13 -8.86
CA ALA A 173 -0.55 -18.48 -9.05
C ALA A 173 -0.50 -16.97 -8.71
N LEU A 174 0.25 -16.60 -7.66
CA LEU A 174 0.53 -15.22 -7.33
C LEU A 174 1.25 -14.49 -8.47
N GLN A 175 2.30 -15.10 -9.02
CA GLN A 175 3.07 -14.53 -10.12
C GLN A 175 2.23 -14.36 -11.38
N GLN A 176 1.37 -15.33 -11.71
CA GLN A 176 0.42 -15.21 -12.82
C GLN A 176 -0.59 -14.08 -12.60
N THR A 177 -1.07 -13.91 -11.36
CA THR A 177 -1.99 -12.82 -11.00
C THR A 177 -1.31 -11.46 -11.11
N GLU A 178 -0.06 -11.33 -10.63
CA GLU A 178 0.74 -10.11 -10.82
C GLU A 178 0.96 -9.82 -12.31
N GLN A 179 1.34 -10.82 -13.10
CA GLN A 179 1.56 -10.65 -14.53
C GLN A 179 0.28 -10.20 -15.26
N HIS A 180 -0.88 -10.78 -14.92
CA HIS A 180 -2.16 -10.36 -15.48
C HIS A 180 -2.48 -8.91 -15.11
N LEU A 181 -2.22 -8.51 -13.85
CA LEU A 181 -2.40 -7.12 -13.42
C LEU A 181 -1.50 -6.17 -14.22
N GLU A 182 -0.23 -6.51 -14.45
CA GLU A 182 0.70 -5.68 -15.24
C GLU A 182 0.24 -5.54 -16.70
N ILE A 183 -0.19 -6.64 -17.34
CA ILE A 183 -0.69 -6.61 -18.72
C ILE A 183 -1.91 -5.69 -18.81
N LEU A 184 -2.87 -5.88 -17.90
CA LEU A 184 -4.10 -5.10 -17.88
C LEU A 184 -3.79 -3.61 -17.66
N LEU A 185 -2.90 -3.29 -16.72
CA LEU A 185 -2.49 -1.90 -16.47
C LEU A 185 -1.78 -1.29 -17.68
N ALA A 186 -0.92 -2.05 -18.35
CA ALA A 186 -0.25 -1.60 -19.58
C ALA A 186 -1.26 -1.27 -20.69
N ASP A 187 -2.30 -2.09 -20.84
CA ASP A 187 -3.40 -1.85 -21.78
C ASP A 187 -4.16 -0.57 -21.43
N MET A 188 -4.51 -0.39 -20.14
CA MET A 188 -5.19 0.81 -19.64
C MET A 188 -4.39 2.10 -19.84
N LEU A 189 -3.06 2.01 -19.84
CA LEU A 189 -2.14 3.11 -20.07
C LEU A 189 -1.79 3.32 -21.55
N GLY A 190 -2.27 2.45 -22.44
CA GLY A 190 -1.97 2.52 -23.87
C GLY A 190 -0.51 2.25 -24.21
N LEU A 191 0.21 1.47 -23.39
CA LEU A 191 1.63 1.17 -23.61
C LEU A 191 1.82 0.25 -24.82
N SER A 192 2.74 0.63 -25.70
CA SER A 192 3.15 -0.15 -26.86
C SER A 192 4.03 -1.35 -26.47
N GLU A 193 4.14 -2.34 -27.35
CA GLU A 193 5.01 -3.51 -27.14
C GLU A 193 6.49 -3.14 -26.86
N PRO A 194 7.11 -2.17 -27.58
CA PRO A 194 8.45 -1.72 -27.23
C PRO A 194 8.57 -1.15 -25.81
N GLU A 195 7.58 -0.37 -25.36
CA GLU A 195 7.57 0.20 -24.01
C GLU A 195 7.41 -0.89 -22.95
N ARG A 196 6.50 -1.85 -23.17
CA ARG A 196 6.32 -3.01 -22.27
C ARG A 196 7.62 -3.79 -22.11
N LYS A 197 8.32 -4.08 -23.22
CA LYS A 197 9.61 -4.77 -23.20
C LYS A 197 10.67 -3.97 -22.43
N MET A 198 10.74 -2.65 -22.64
CA MET A 198 11.68 -1.78 -21.91
C MET A 198 11.44 -1.86 -20.39
N ILE A 199 10.17 -1.78 -19.97
CA ILE A 199 9.78 -1.87 -18.56
C ILE A 199 10.19 -3.24 -17.98
N GLN A 200 9.85 -4.33 -18.67
CA GLN A 200 10.17 -5.69 -18.22
C GLN A 200 11.68 -5.94 -18.09
N LEU A 201 12.48 -5.45 -19.05
CA LEU A 201 13.94 -5.53 -19.01
C LEU A 201 14.54 -4.75 -17.83
N SER A 202 14.00 -3.57 -17.53
CA SER A 202 14.46 -2.78 -16.38
C SER A 202 14.15 -3.50 -15.07
N LEU A 203 12.96 -4.09 -14.93
CA LEU A 203 12.54 -4.82 -13.73
C LEU A 203 13.36 -6.09 -13.46
N SER A 204 13.76 -6.83 -14.50
CA SER A 204 14.55 -8.05 -14.34
C SER A 204 16.00 -7.79 -13.89
N GLN A 205 16.59 -6.66 -14.31
CA GLN A 205 17.95 -6.27 -13.89
C GLN A 205 18.06 -5.91 -12.40
N ILE A 206 16.93 -5.62 -11.75
CA ILE A 206 16.87 -5.22 -10.34
C ILE A 206 16.88 -6.42 -9.40
N GLY A 207 16.38 -7.59 -9.83
CA GLY A 207 16.35 -8.81 -9.02
C GLY A 207 17.68 -9.57 -8.96
N SER A 208 18.66 -9.17 -9.78
CA SER A 208 19.97 -9.84 -9.92
C SER A 208 21.11 -9.12 -9.20
N LYS A 209 20.83 -8.15 -8.32
CA LYS A 209 21.82 -7.43 -7.51
C LYS A 209 21.53 -7.56 -6.02
#